data_AF-A0A0Q6VN08-F1
#
_entry.id   AF-A0A0Q6VN08-F1
#
_cell.length_a   1.000
_cell.length_b   1.000
_cell.length_c   1.000
_cell.angle_alpha   90.00
_cell.angle_beta   90.00
_cell.angle_gamma   90.00
#
_symmetry.space_group_name_H-M   'P 1'
#
loop_
_entity.id
_entity.type
_entity.pdbx_description
1 polymer ?
#
loop_
_entity_poly.entity_id
_entity_poly.type
_entity_poly.pdbx_seq_one_letter_code
_entity_poly.pdbx_strand_id
1 'polypeptide(L)'
;MFAASTHESDPPTSLRWHSLPAMLNTDHEFLALAEGVDTTFALTSRDGTGIVMRVAGGGVDAGDDPVFNVELDHADWLEAASQSPTPGTQHVLAHLAPRGTGTVLGDTTVFAQHVQLVRRAVEMLSNRAAATRERASGSLAAVTGRYVRIDVDPWGACDVFVETVGSGRPVLLLHTAGADGRQYHGLFTLAELFPGRQLIAFDLPWHGRSNPSYESDNLDYSLTSESYTACVAAVISALDLPEPPVIVGASMAGAAVIEMAARHPSSIAGVVSCQAGPRVANRHNAWQRSPLVNQTLFVPEWTCGLMSPHSPKIDRDRVWWGYSQGGFGVYERDIRYYTDCWDIDNVREMLENEAPPIVLMSGAYDYSVPSAATRELAAQIPSAIYRPMPELGHFPHAENPPVFAQHLAWALAAIDAAAVPGTED
;
A
#
# COMPACT_ATOMS: atom_id res chain seq x y z
N MET A 1 16.01 -21.49 6.79
CA MET A 1 15.60 -22.28 5.61
C MET A 1 14.22 -22.86 5.90
N PHE A 2 13.18 -22.01 5.85
CA PHE A 2 11.80 -22.49 5.87
C PHE A 2 11.46 -22.83 4.42
N ALA A 3 11.29 -24.12 4.12
CA ALA A 3 10.71 -24.53 2.86
C ALA A 3 9.27 -24.01 2.84
N ALA A 4 9.00 -22.99 2.04
CA ALA A 4 7.63 -22.64 1.68
C ALA A 4 7.09 -23.84 0.91
N SER A 5 6.16 -24.60 1.49
CA SER A 5 5.36 -25.53 0.70
C SER A 5 4.46 -24.69 -0.18
N THR A 6 4.85 -24.51 -1.44
CA THR A 6 3.98 -23.99 -2.47
C THR A 6 2.90 -25.05 -2.71
N HIS A 7 1.81 -24.98 -1.97
CA HIS A 7 0.56 -25.55 -2.44
C HIS A 7 0.09 -24.66 -3.60
N GLU A 8 0.58 -24.93 -4.80
CA GLU A 8 -0.08 -24.49 -6.03
C GLU A 8 -1.42 -25.22 -6.08
N SER A 9 -2.47 -24.59 -5.53
CA SER A 9 -3.83 -24.99 -5.84
C SER A 9 -4.20 -24.34 -7.16
N ASP A 10 -4.51 -25.15 -8.17
CA ASP A 10 -5.08 -24.66 -9.42
C ASP A 10 -6.30 -23.75 -9.14
N PRO A 11 -6.53 -22.70 -9.96
CA PRO A 11 -7.73 -21.88 -9.83
C PRO A 11 -8.98 -22.77 -9.84
N PRO A 12 -10.06 -22.37 -9.13
CA PRO A 12 -11.27 -23.17 -9.04
C PRO A 12 -11.76 -23.53 -10.44
N THR A 13 -12.17 -24.78 -10.66
CA THR A 13 -12.68 -25.22 -11.96
C THR A 13 -14.13 -24.80 -12.22
N SER A 14 -14.82 -24.27 -11.19
CA SER A 14 -16.18 -23.74 -11.30
C SER A 14 -16.48 -22.71 -10.21
N LEU A 15 -17.35 -21.74 -10.54
CA LEU A 15 -17.82 -20.68 -9.64
C LEU A 15 -19.18 -21.05 -9.05
N ARG A 16 -19.36 -20.80 -7.76
CA ARG A 16 -20.58 -21.16 -7.02
C ARG A 16 -21.65 -20.08 -7.06
N TRP A 17 -22.00 -19.60 -8.26
CA TRP A 17 -22.98 -18.51 -8.45
C TRP A 17 -24.28 -18.76 -7.69
N HIS A 18 -24.94 -19.91 -7.90
CA HIS A 18 -26.25 -20.20 -7.30
C HIS A 18 -26.25 -20.29 -5.77
N SER A 19 -25.12 -20.66 -5.17
CA SER A 19 -25.01 -20.82 -3.71
C SER A 19 -24.51 -19.56 -3.01
N LEU A 20 -24.09 -18.54 -3.77
CA LEU A 20 -23.42 -17.36 -3.23
C LEU A 20 -24.27 -16.60 -2.19
N PRO A 21 -25.57 -16.31 -2.39
CA PRO A 21 -26.37 -15.60 -1.38
C PRO A 21 -26.45 -16.37 -0.06
N ALA A 22 -26.67 -17.68 -0.12
CA ALA A 22 -26.72 -18.53 1.06
C ALA A 22 -25.38 -18.52 1.83
N MET A 23 -24.27 -18.53 1.12
CA MET A 23 -22.94 -18.47 1.72
C MET A 23 -22.66 -17.10 2.36
N LEU A 24 -23.03 -16.01 1.68
CA LEU A 24 -22.88 -14.65 2.20
C LEU A 24 -23.76 -14.41 3.44
N ASN A 25 -24.96 -14.99 3.50
CA ASN A 25 -25.81 -14.96 4.69
C ASN A 25 -25.26 -15.74 5.90
N THR A 26 -24.16 -16.48 5.72
CA THR A 26 -23.44 -17.13 6.82
C THR A 26 -22.08 -16.48 7.12
N ASP A 27 -21.68 -15.49 6.31
CA ASP A 27 -20.40 -14.81 6.44
C ASP A 27 -20.52 -13.56 7.32
N HIS A 28 -19.91 -13.60 8.49
CA HIS A 28 -19.98 -12.50 9.45
C HIS A 28 -19.37 -11.18 8.92
N GLU A 29 -18.32 -11.25 8.09
CA GLU A 29 -17.70 -10.05 7.52
C GLU A 29 -18.65 -9.38 6.53
N PHE A 30 -19.28 -10.15 5.64
CA PHE A 30 -20.28 -9.64 4.70
C PHE A 30 -21.47 -9.02 5.41
N LEU A 31 -22.06 -9.70 6.39
CA LEU A 31 -23.24 -9.21 7.11
C LEU A 31 -22.95 -7.89 7.84
N ALA A 32 -21.75 -7.76 8.43
CA ALA A 32 -21.32 -6.50 9.05
C ALA A 32 -21.17 -5.36 8.03
N LEU A 33 -20.68 -5.65 6.82
CA LEU A 33 -20.56 -4.67 5.73
C LEU A 33 -21.91 -4.33 5.08
N ALA A 34 -22.89 -5.23 5.18
CA ALA A 34 -24.23 -5.09 4.59
C ALA A 34 -25.24 -4.37 5.49
N GLU A 35 -24.88 -4.06 6.74
CA GLU A 35 -25.78 -3.37 7.67
C GLU A 35 -26.14 -1.96 7.14
N GLY A 36 -27.43 -1.66 7.09
CA GLY A 36 -27.93 -0.39 6.56
C GLY A 36 -27.82 -0.22 5.04
N VAL A 37 -27.36 -1.24 4.31
CA VAL A 37 -27.30 -1.23 2.85
C VAL A 37 -28.66 -1.58 2.25
N ASP A 38 -29.03 -0.82 1.22
CA ASP A 38 -30.18 -1.06 0.37
C ASP A 38 -29.73 -0.85 -1.09
N THR A 39 -29.29 -1.94 -1.74
CA THR A 39 -28.93 -1.91 -3.16
C THR A 39 -29.16 -3.26 -3.84
N THR A 40 -29.15 -3.28 -5.18
CA THR A 40 -29.09 -4.51 -5.98
C THR A 40 -27.91 -4.39 -6.92
N PHE A 41 -27.06 -5.41 -6.98
CA PHE A 41 -25.96 -5.46 -7.92
C PHE A 41 -25.79 -6.84 -8.54
N ALA A 42 -25.14 -6.86 -9.70
CA ALA A 42 -24.85 -8.10 -10.42
C ALA A 42 -23.35 -8.34 -10.53
N LEU A 43 -22.99 -9.62 -10.58
CA LEU A 43 -21.69 -10.13 -10.99
C LEU A 43 -21.94 -11.07 -12.17
N THR A 44 -21.53 -10.68 -13.38
CA THR A 44 -21.78 -11.49 -14.57
C THR A 44 -20.51 -11.81 -15.33
N SER A 45 -20.54 -12.94 -16.02
CA SER A 45 -19.59 -13.30 -17.04
C SER A 45 -20.14 -12.95 -18.43
N ARG A 46 -19.25 -12.60 -19.38
CA ARG A 46 -19.64 -12.33 -20.77
C ARG A 46 -20.30 -13.51 -21.49
N ASP A 47 -20.12 -14.74 -20.98
CA ASP A 47 -20.80 -15.94 -21.48
C ASP A 47 -22.28 -16.05 -21.04
N GLY A 48 -22.76 -15.07 -20.26
CA GLY A 48 -24.14 -15.01 -19.75
C GLY A 48 -24.34 -15.69 -18.40
N THR A 49 -23.33 -16.34 -17.84
CA THR A 49 -23.39 -16.85 -16.44
C THR A 49 -23.21 -15.72 -15.44
N GLY A 50 -23.73 -15.88 -14.22
CA GLY A 50 -23.60 -14.85 -13.19
C GLY A 50 -24.70 -14.91 -12.15
N ILE A 51 -24.80 -13.84 -11.38
CA ILE A 51 -25.83 -13.68 -10.36
C ILE A 51 -26.20 -12.20 -10.18
N VAL A 52 -27.49 -11.96 -9.93
CA VAL A 52 -28.00 -10.67 -9.43
C VAL A 52 -28.37 -10.85 -7.96
N MET A 53 -27.89 -9.96 -7.10
CA MET A 53 -28.03 -10.03 -5.66
C MET A 53 -28.67 -8.76 -5.11
N ARG A 54 -29.72 -8.94 -4.31
CA ARG A 54 -30.39 -7.87 -3.57
C ARG A 54 -29.86 -7.86 -2.14
N VAL A 55 -29.19 -6.78 -1.74
CA VAL A 55 -28.69 -6.58 -0.37
C VAL A 55 -29.62 -5.62 0.35
N ALA A 56 -30.29 -6.10 1.40
CA ALA A 56 -31.25 -5.34 2.18
C ALA A 56 -31.41 -5.95 3.58
N GLY A 57 -31.78 -5.13 4.56
CA GLY A 57 -32.12 -5.60 5.91
C GLY A 57 -30.99 -6.35 6.62
N GLY A 58 -29.73 -6.08 6.25
CA GLY A 58 -28.55 -6.75 6.79
C GLY A 58 -28.30 -8.16 6.23
N GLY A 59 -28.94 -8.55 5.12
CA GLY A 59 -28.72 -9.83 4.45
C GLY A 59 -28.70 -9.70 2.91
N VAL A 60 -28.63 -10.83 2.23
CA VAL A 60 -28.62 -10.90 0.76
C VAL A 60 -29.49 -12.01 0.22
N ASP A 61 -30.30 -11.70 -0.79
CA ASP A 61 -31.11 -12.66 -1.54
C ASP A 61 -30.81 -12.57 -3.03
N ALA A 62 -31.35 -13.52 -3.81
CA ALA A 62 -31.42 -13.34 -5.26
C ALA A 62 -32.24 -12.08 -5.57
N GLY A 63 -31.75 -11.29 -6.53
CA GLY A 63 -32.41 -10.06 -6.97
C GLY A 63 -32.66 -10.06 -8.47
N ASP A 64 -33.30 -8.98 -8.93
CA ASP A 64 -33.52 -8.63 -10.33
C ASP A 64 -33.21 -7.13 -10.50
N ASP A 65 -33.07 -6.65 -11.74
CA ASP A 65 -32.87 -5.23 -12.08
C ASP A 65 -31.69 -4.56 -11.31
N PRO A 66 -30.44 -4.98 -11.56
CA PRO A 66 -29.28 -4.46 -10.84
C PRO A 66 -29.05 -2.96 -11.10
N VAL A 67 -28.72 -2.22 -10.04
CA VAL A 67 -28.31 -0.81 -10.12
C VAL A 67 -26.94 -0.68 -10.80
N PHE A 68 -26.05 -1.64 -10.53
CA PHE A 68 -24.79 -1.80 -11.26
C PHE A 68 -24.45 -3.28 -11.46
N ASN A 69 -23.64 -3.55 -12.48
CA ASN A 69 -23.13 -4.88 -12.79
C ASN A 69 -21.61 -4.83 -12.97
N VAL A 70 -20.90 -5.75 -12.32
CA VAL A 70 -19.48 -5.99 -12.58
C VAL A 70 -19.38 -7.15 -13.56
N GLU A 71 -18.89 -6.87 -14.76
CA GLU A 71 -18.81 -7.84 -15.86
C GLU A 71 -17.34 -8.17 -16.20
N LEU A 72 -16.96 -9.44 -16.09
CA LEU A 72 -15.63 -9.97 -16.44
C LEU A 72 -15.77 -11.18 -17.39
N ASP A 73 -14.67 -11.66 -17.96
CA ASP A 73 -14.65 -12.98 -18.59
C ASP A 73 -14.69 -14.10 -17.54
N HIS A 74 -15.16 -15.29 -17.91
CA HIS A 74 -15.26 -16.42 -16.98
C HIS A 74 -13.90 -16.76 -16.36
N ALA A 75 -12.84 -16.80 -17.17
CA ALA A 75 -11.48 -17.08 -16.71
C ALA A 75 -10.97 -16.04 -15.71
N ASP A 76 -11.30 -14.76 -15.91
CA ASP A 76 -10.93 -13.69 -14.98
C ASP A 76 -11.67 -13.81 -13.64
N TRP A 77 -12.93 -14.26 -13.65
CA TRP A 77 -13.62 -14.59 -12.40
C TRP A 77 -12.96 -15.74 -11.65
N LEU A 78 -12.48 -16.77 -12.35
CA LEU A 78 -11.74 -17.88 -11.73
C LEU A 78 -10.46 -17.38 -11.07
N GLU A 79 -9.72 -16.50 -11.76
CA GLU A 79 -8.51 -15.87 -11.24
C GLU A 79 -8.80 -14.98 -10.01
N ALA A 80 -9.75 -14.04 -10.11
CA ALA A 80 -10.09 -13.14 -9.00
C ALA A 80 -10.55 -13.90 -7.74
N ALA A 81 -11.24 -15.02 -7.93
CA ALA A 81 -11.67 -15.89 -6.84
C ALA A 81 -10.56 -16.87 -6.39
N SER A 82 -9.52 -17.15 -7.17
CA SER A 82 -8.53 -18.18 -6.85
C SER A 82 -7.86 -17.98 -5.48
N GLN A 83 -7.54 -19.08 -4.79
CA GLN A 83 -6.73 -19.05 -3.56
C GLN A 83 -5.27 -18.70 -3.85
N SER A 84 -4.78 -19.12 -5.02
CA SER A 84 -3.44 -18.82 -5.53
C SER A 84 -3.58 -18.18 -6.92
N PRO A 85 -4.09 -16.94 -6.98
CA PRO A 85 -4.25 -16.23 -8.23
C PRO A 85 -2.89 -15.87 -8.83
N THR A 86 -2.86 -15.73 -10.16
CA THR A 86 -1.69 -15.16 -10.83
C THR A 86 -1.40 -13.76 -10.26
N PRO A 87 -0.14 -13.37 -10.02
CA PRO A 87 0.16 -12.02 -9.56
C PRO A 87 -0.44 -10.96 -10.50
N GLY A 88 -1.22 -10.05 -9.92
CA GLY A 88 -1.96 -9.03 -10.64
C GLY A 88 -3.38 -9.42 -11.06
N THR A 89 -3.89 -10.60 -10.69
CA THR A 89 -5.31 -10.99 -10.85
C THR A 89 -6.05 -11.17 -9.53
N GLN A 90 -5.36 -11.01 -8.39
CA GLN A 90 -5.88 -11.41 -7.07
C GLN A 90 -7.07 -10.61 -6.54
N HIS A 91 -7.64 -9.67 -7.30
CA HIS A 91 -8.73 -8.83 -6.85
C HIS A 91 -9.60 -8.35 -8.00
N VAL A 92 -10.90 -8.20 -7.78
CA VAL A 92 -11.84 -7.71 -8.80
C VAL A 92 -11.42 -6.36 -9.39
N LEU A 93 -10.89 -5.45 -8.55
CA LEU A 93 -10.38 -4.15 -9.00
C LEU A 93 -9.14 -4.24 -9.90
N ALA A 94 -8.38 -5.34 -9.87
CA ALA A 94 -7.25 -5.56 -10.76
C ALA A 94 -7.73 -5.72 -12.22
N HIS A 95 -8.90 -6.33 -12.41
CA HIS A 95 -9.48 -6.58 -13.73
C HIS A 95 -10.16 -5.36 -14.34
N LEU A 96 -10.53 -4.35 -13.55
CA LEU A 96 -11.13 -3.11 -14.03
C LEU A 96 -10.09 -2.22 -14.72
N ALA A 97 -9.79 -1.02 -14.23
CA ALA A 97 -8.90 -0.09 -14.92
C ALA A 97 -7.45 -0.58 -15.16
N PRO A 98 -6.76 -1.29 -14.22
CA PRO A 98 -5.37 -1.66 -14.41
C PRO A 98 -5.12 -2.66 -15.55
N ARG A 99 -5.96 -3.70 -15.67
CA ARG A 99 -5.88 -4.69 -16.76
C ARG A 99 -6.81 -4.42 -17.93
N GLY A 100 -7.94 -3.75 -17.68
CA GLY A 100 -8.95 -3.43 -18.68
C GLY A 100 -9.76 -4.63 -19.18
N THR A 101 -9.81 -5.74 -18.43
CA THR A 101 -10.50 -6.97 -18.86
C THR A 101 -11.95 -7.07 -18.34
N GLY A 102 -12.25 -6.33 -17.27
CA GLY A 102 -13.58 -6.18 -16.69
C GLY A 102 -14.13 -4.76 -16.83
N THR A 103 -15.44 -4.62 -16.65
CA THR A 103 -16.13 -3.34 -16.67
C THR A 103 -17.21 -3.24 -15.59
N VAL A 104 -17.53 -2.01 -15.20
CA VAL A 104 -18.70 -1.71 -14.35
C VAL A 104 -19.76 -1.07 -15.25
N LEU A 105 -20.90 -1.74 -15.38
CA LEU A 105 -22.09 -1.25 -16.09
C LEU A 105 -23.09 -0.67 -15.08
N GLY A 106 -23.86 0.35 -15.47
CA GLY A 106 -24.85 1.00 -14.60
C GLY A 106 -24.26 2.14 -13.76
N ASP A 107 -24.76 2.32 -12.53
CA ASP A 107 -24.35 3.43 -11.66
C ASP A 107 -23.00 3.15 -10.97
N THR A 108 -21.95 3.80 -11.47
CA THR A 108 -20.59 3.64 -10.95
C THR A 108 -20.37 4.31 -9.59
N THR A 109 -21.22 5.27 -9.18
CA THR A 109 -21.17 5.86 -7.83
C THR A 109 -21.71 4.86 -6.81
N VAL A 110 -22.81 4.18 -7.13
CA VAL A 110 -23.36 3.11 -6.27
C VAL A 110 -22.38 1.94 -6.19
N PHE A 111 -21.68 1.59 -7.28
CA PHE A 111 -20.56 0.65 -7.22
C PHE A 111 -19.48 1.11 -6.22
N ALA A 112 -19.04 2.37 -6.30
CA ALA A 112 -18.01 2.89 -5.39
C ALA A 112 -18.48 2.93 -3.92
N GLN A 113 -19.77 3.09 -3.66
CA GLN A 113 -20.35 3.02 -2.30
C GLN A 113 -20.37 1.58 -1.73
N HIS A 114 -20.33 0.57 -2.60
CA HIS A 114 -20.57 -0.83 -2.23
C HIS A 114 -19.49 -1.82 -2.71
N VAL A 115 -18.34 -1.33 -3.16
CA VAL A 115 -17.24 -2.17 -3.68
C VAL A 115 -16.73 -3.19 -2.64
N GLN A 116 -16.82 -2.89 -1.35
CA GLN A 116 -16.50 -3.81 -0.26
C GLN A 116 -17.39 -5.06 -0.25
N LEU A 117 -18.66 -4.93 -0.65
CA LEU A 117 -19.57 -6.05 -0.79
C LEU A 117 -19.23 -6.88 -2.03
N VAL A 118 -18.85 -6.20 -3.12
CA VAL A 118 -18.38 -6.85 -4.35
C VAL A 118 -17.13 -7.69 -4.06
N ARG A 119 -16.10 -7.14 -3.41
CA ARG A 119 -14.90 -7.90 -3.02
C ARG A 119 -15.29 -9.13 -2.22
N ARG A 120 -16.09 -8.97 -1.17
CA ARG A 120 -16.42 -10.08 -0.27
C ARG A 120 -17.24 -11.16 -0.98
N ALA A 121 -18.16 -10.78 -1.85
CA ALA A 121 -18.88 -11.71 -2.72
C ALA A 121 -17.93 -12.52 -3.62
N VAL A 122 -16.92 -11.86 -4.21
CA VAL A 122 -15.93 -12.51 -5.07
C VAL A 122 -15.03 -13.48 -4.29
N GLU A 123 -14.56 -13.09 -3.11
CA GLU A 123 -13.79 -13.98 -2.23
C GLU A 123 -14.58 -15.24 -1.81
N MET A 124 -15.91 -15.11 -1.70
CA MET A 124 -16.79 -16.22 -1.33
C MET A 124 -17.05 -17.18 -2.49
N LEU A 125 -16.99 -16.74 -3.76
CA LEU A 125 -17.25 -17.60 -4.94
C LEU A 125 -16.48 -18.94 -4.91
N SER A 126 -15.25 -18.93 -4.39
CA SER A 126 -14.28 -20.03 -4.39
C SER A 126 -13.79 -20.49 -3.01
N ASN A 127 -14.31 -19.91 -1.91
CA ASN A 127 -13.89 -20.19 -0.53
C ASN A 127 -12.49 -19.63 -0.15
N ARG A 128 -12.10 -18.47 -0.70
CA ARG A 128 -10.83 -17.80 -0.36
C ARG A 128 -10.82 -17.18 1.04
N ALA A 129 -11.98 -17.04 1.69
CA ALA A 129 -12.14 -16.41 3.00
C ALA A 129 -11.39 -17.08 4.17
N ALA A 130 -10.85 -18.29 4.00
CA ALA A 130 -10.26 -19.12 5.07
C ALA A 130 -8.78 -18.81 5.41
N ALA A 131 -8.25 -17.65 5.01
CA ALA A 131 -6.87 -17.27 5.30
C ALA A 131 -6.55 -17.27 6.81
N THR A 132 -5.37 -17.76 7.18
CA THR A 132 -4.94 -17.88 8.58
C THR A 132 -4.77 -16.51 9.23
N ARG A 133 -5.25 -16.37 10.48
CA ARG A 133 -5.11 -15.17 11.33
C ARG A 133 -3.86 -15.23 12.23
N GLU A 134 -2.84 -15.98 11.85
CA GLU A 134 -1.62 -16.09 12.66
C GLU A 134 -0.86 -14.77 12.70
N ARG A 135 -0.48 -14.35 13.90
CA ARG A 135 0.25 -13.10 14.16
C ARG A 135 1.71 -13.41 14.47
N ALA A 136 2.63 -12.60 13.98
CA ALA A 136 4.00 -12.58 14.51
C ALA A 136 3.99 -12.29 16.04
N SER A 137 4.85 -12.98 16.78
CA SER A 137 4.87 -13.02 18.25
C SER A 137 5.41 -11.76 18.94
N GLY A 138 5.82 -10.74 18.19
CA GLY A 138 6.46 -9.54 18.75
C GLY A 138 5.49 -8.53 19.38
N SER A 139 6.06 -7.64 20.20
CA SER A 139 5.34 -6.64 21.01
C SER A 139 5.78 -5.21 20.67
N LEU A 140 4.85 -4.26 20.77
CA LEU A 140 5.13 -2.81 20.64
C LEU A 140 5.55 -2.17 21.97
N ALA A 141 5.68 -2.95 23.06
CA ALA A 141 5.97 -2.40 24.38
C ALA A 141 7.29 -1.62 24.48
N ALA A 142 8.24 -1.88 23.58
CA ALA A 142 9.52 -1.18 23.50
C ALA A 142 9.48 0.09 22.63
N VAL A 143 8.38 0.33 21.91
CA VAL A 143 8.23 1.49 21.02
C VAL A 143 7.99 2.73 21.88
N THR A 144 8.76 3.79 21.60
CA THR A 144 8.57 5.09 22.23
C THR A 144 8.06 6.09 21.21
N GLY A 145 7.07 6.90 21.58
CA GLY A 145 6.47 7.90 20.71
C GLY A 145 6.53 9.30 21.31
N ARG A 146 6.84 10.31 20.49
CA ARG A 146 6.89 11.72 20.91
C ARG A 146 6.53 12.66 19.77
N TYR A 147 6.14 13.88 20.12
CA TYR A 147 6.00 14.96 19.14
C TYR A 147 7.33 15.68 18.94
N VAL A 148 7.57 16.13 17.70
CA VAL A 148 8.71 16.94 17.30
C VAL A 148 8.21 18.10 16.46
N ARG A 149 8.64 19.32 16.80
CA ARG A 149 8.34 20.51 16.01
C ARG A 149 9.23 20.53 14.78
N ILE A 150 8.64 20.70 13.61
CA ILE A 150 9.34 20.98 12.36
C ILE A 150 8.78 22.25 11.72
N ASP A 151 9.54 22.80 10.78
CA ASP A 151 9.14 23.93 9.94
C ASP A 151 9.43 23.51 8.48
N VAL A 152 8.42 23.60 7.62
CA VAL A 152 8.47 23.08 6.24
C VAL A 152 7.93 24.13 5.31
N ASP A 153 8.73 24.65 4.38
CA ASP A 153 8.24 25.49 3.29
C ASP A 153 7.45 24.63 2.28
N PRO A 154 6.22 24.97 1.86
CA PRO A 154 5.45 26.19 2.17
C PRO A 154 4.42 26.06 3.29
N TRP A 155 4.41 24.94 4.02
CA TRP A 155 3.41 24.68 5.06
C TRP A 155 3.61 25.54 6.31
N GLY A 156 4.83 25.88 6.70
CA GLY A 156 5.17 26.52 7.98
C GLY A 156 5.33 25.51 9.12
N ALA A 157 5.15 25.98 10.36
CA ALA A 157 5.40 25.17 11.54
C ALA A 157 4.30 24.12 11.82
N CYS A 158 4.71 22.88 12.14
CA CYS A 158 3.81 21.81 12.57
C CYS A 158 4.48 20.87 13.60
N ASP A 159 3.67 20.24 14.46
CA ASP A 159 4.14 19.17 15.35
C ASP A 159 3.87 17.82 14.73
N VAL A 160 4.94 17.09 14.40
CA VAL A 160 4.87 15.74 13.85
C VAL A 160 5.07 14.68 14.92
N PHE A 161 4.30 13.60 14.84
CA PHE A 161 4.44 12.46 15.72
C PHE A 161 5.49 11.49 15.18
N VAL A 162 6.43 11.09 16.03
CA VAL A 162 7.54 10.21 15.71
C VAL A 162 7.54 9.03 16.67
N GLU A 163 7.69 7.82 16.14
CA GLU A 163 7.87 6.59 16.89
C GLU A 163 9.23 5.97 16.60
N THR A 164 9.85 5.42 17.64
CA THR A 164 11.18 4.81 17.55
C THR A 164 11.27 3.50 18.32
N VAL A 165 12.13 2.61 17.83
CA VAL A 165 12.56 1.39 18.53
C VAL A 165 13.99 1.01 18.12
N GLY A 166 14.72 0.38 19.02
CA GLY A 166 16.12 0.01 18.78
C GLY A 166 17.08 1.18 18.96
N SER A 167 18.33 0.95 18.57
CA SER A 167 19.46 1.88 18.78
C SER A 167 20.58 1.63 17.77
N GLY A 168 21.30 2.68 17.41
CA GLY A 168 22.41 2.64 16.45
C GLY A 168 22.09 3.46 15.21
N ARG A 169 22.54 3.02 14.03
CA ARG A 169 22.39 3.78 12.78
C ARG A 169 20.91 3.97 12.44
N PRO A 170 20.43 5.21 12.25
CA PRO A 170 19.02 5.48 12.00
C PRO A 170 18.52 4.88 10.67
N VAL A 171 17.30 4.34 10.71
CA VAL A 171 16.54 3.91 9.54
C VAL A 171 15.20 4.64 9.60
N LEU A 172 15.03 5.64 8.73
CA LEU A 172 13.82 6.46 8.66
C LEU A 172 12.80 5.81 7.72
N LEU A 173 11.60 5.55 8.22
CA LEU A 173 10.54 4.80 7.57
C LEU A 173 9.40 5.74 7.17
N LEU A 174 9.08 5.80 5.88
CA LEU A 174 8.10 6.72 5.28
C LEU A 174 6.82 5.98 4.87
N HIS A 175 5.69 6.33 5.49
CA HIS A 175 4.40 5.68 5.22
C HIS A 175 3.87 5.93 3.80
N THR A 176 2.94 5.09 3.36
CA THR A 176 2.30 5.24 2.05
C THR A 176 1.20 6.32 2.06
N ALA A 177 0.69 6.65 0.88
CA ALA A 177 -0.37 7.65 0.70
C ALA A 177 -1.55 7.41 1.64
N GLY A 178 -2.05 8.46 2.32
CA GLY A 178 -3.21 8.47 3.20
C GLY A 178 -3.12 7.58 4.45
N ALA A 179 -1.92 7.09 4.77
CA ALA A 179 -1.65 6.24 5.92
C ALA A 179 -0.79 6.98 6.96
N ASP A 180 -0.13 6.26 7.86
CA ASP A 180 0.71 6.81 8.91
C ASP A 180 1.74 5.76 9.40
N GLY A 181 2.59 6.14 10.35
CA GLY A 181 3.70 5.33 10.88
C GLY A 181 3.28 3.98 11.46
N ARG A 182 1.99 3.77 11.79
CA ARG A 182 1.49 2.48 12.28
C ARG A 182 1.65 1.36 11.26
N GLN A 183 1.82 1.67 9.97
CA GLN A 183 2.17 0.67 8.94
C GLN A 183 3.47 -0.09 9.27
N TYR A 184 4.37 0.52 10.05
CA TYR A 184 5.64 -0.08 10.43
C TYR A 184 5.63 -0.81 11.78
N HIS A 185 4.49 -0.83 12.48
CA HIS A 185 4.38 -1.51 13.78
C HIS A 185 4.78 -2.98 13.72
N GLY A 186 4.44 -3.67 12.63
CA GLY A 186 4.89 -5.04 12.40
C GLY A 186 6.42 -5.18 12.42
N LEU A 187 7.14 -4.28 11.74
CA LEU A 187 8.61 -4.25 11.78
C LEU A 187 9.18 -3.81 13.13
N PHE A 188 8.52 -2.89 13.83
CA PHE A 188 8.93 -2.50 15.18
C PHE A 188 8.88 -3.67 16.15
N THR A 189 7.92 -4.58 15.98
CA THR A 189 7.87 -5.81 16.77
C THR A 189 8.97 -6.83 16.46
N LEU A 190 9.75 -6.59 15.39
CA LEU A 190 10.84 -7.42 14.88
C LEU A 190 12.18 -6.65 14.89
N ALA A 191 12.30 -5.61 15.72
CA ALA A 191 13.47 -4.74 15.75
C ALA A 191 14.78 -5.49 16.04
N GLU A 192 14.72 -6.64 16.73
CA GLU A 192 15.85 -7.53 16.98
C GLU A 192 16.49 -8.11 15.70
N LEU A 193 15.76 -8.12 14.58
CA LEU A 193 16.29 -8.53 13.28
C LEU A 193 17.21 -7.46 12.65
N PHE A 194 17.27 -6.27 13.23
CA PHE A 194 18.07 -5.15 12.75
C PHE A 194 19.08 -4.70 13.82
N PRO A 195 20.03 -5.58 14.22
CA PRO A 195 20.99 -5.25 15.27
C PRO A 195 21.81 -4.01 14.89
N GLY A 196 21.95 -3.08 15.84
CA GLY A 196 22.67 -1.81 15.62
C GLY A 196 21.92 -0.81 14.74
N ARG A 197 20.62 -1.01 14.50
CA ARG A 197 19.75 -0.05 13.82
C ARG A 197 18.71 0.52 14.77
N GLN A 198 18.43 1.81 14.61
CA GLN A 198 17.27 2.45 15.22
C GLN A 198 16.21 2.65 14.14
N LEU A 199 15.07 1.98 14.27
CA LEU A 199 13.94 2.17 13.36
C LEU A 199 13.15 3.39 13.83
N ILE A 200 12.86 4.31 12.91
CA ILE A 200 12.17 5.58 13.18
C ILE A 200 11.07 5.72 12.13
N ALA A 201 9.82 5.87 12.56
CA ALA A 201 8.72 6.24 11.67
C ALA A 201 8.14 7.58 12.14
N PHE A 202 7.67 8.39 11.21
CA PHE A 202 6.93 9.61 11.54
C PHE A 202 5.67 9.69 10.68
N ASP A 203 4.67 10.39 11.20
CA ASP A 203 3.46 10.70 10.46
C ASP A 203 3.68 12.04 9.75
N LEU A 204 3.45 12.12 8.44
CA LEU A 204 3.46 13.40 7.72
C LEU A 204 2.49 14.40 8.38
N PRO A 205 2.72 15.72 8.27
CA PRO A 205 1.70 16.71 8.61
C PRO A 205 0.34 16.33 7.98
N TRP A 206 -0.77 16.60 8.68
CA TRP A 206 -2.14 16.12 8.37
C TRP A 206 -2.41 14.61 8.46
N HIS A 207 -1.42 13.78 8.79
CA HIS A 207 -1.56 12.33 8.87
C HIS A 207 -1.51 11.81 10.30
N GLY A 208 -2.19 10.68 10.52
CA GLY A 208 -2.11 9.92 11.76
C GLY A 208 -2.28 10.79 13.00
N ARG A 209 -1.22 10.89 13.79
CA ARG A 209 -1.17 11.66 15.04
C ARG A 209 -0.51 13.03 14.89
N SER A 210 0.07 13.35 13.73
CA SER A 210 0.67 14.65 13.42
C SER A 210 -0.39 15.73 13.22
N ASN A 211 -0.06 16.95 13.64
CA ASN A 211 -0.94 18.09 13.43
C ASN A 211 -0.83 18.59 11.98
N PRO A 212 -1.90 19.19 11.43
CA PRO A 212 -1.80 20.16 10.35
C PRO A 212 -0.81 21.28 10.66
N SER A 213 -0.38 22.00 9.63
CA SER A 213 0.33 23.26 9.85
C SER A 213 -0.50 24.23 10.70
N TYR A 214 0.18 24.97 11.57
CA TYR A 214 -0.41 26.07 12.33
C TYR A 214 -0.76 27.30 11.47
N GLU A 215 -0.27 27.33 10.23
CA GLU A 215 -0.36 28.47 9.30
C GLU A 215 -1.26 28.17 8.09
N SER A 216 -1.88 26.99 8.02
CA SER A 216 -2.73 26.56 6.90
C SER A 216 -4.06 26.00 7.39
N ASP A 217 -5.13 26.16 6.59
CA ASP A 217 -6.38 25.49 6.89
C ASP A 217 -6.28 23.98 6.64
N ASN A 218 -7.06 23.19 7.38
CA ASN A 218 -7.03 21.72 7.27
C ASN A 218 -7.26 21.21 5.84
N LEU A 219 -8.00 21.95 5.02
CA LEU A 219 -8.34 21.56 3.64
C LEU A 219 -7.32 22.03 2.59
N ASP A 220 -6.35 22.86 2.99
CA ASP A 220 -5.30 23.40 2.12
C ASP A 220 -4.14 22.42 1.91
N TYR A 221 -4.18 21.26 2.57
CA TYR A 221 -3.18 20.21 2.38
C TYR A 221 -2.95 19.91 0.90
N SER A 222 -1.70 20.06 0.49
CA SER A 222 -1.17 19.66 -0.80
C SER A 222 0.25 19.15 -0.60
N LEU A 223 0.61 18.15 -1.39
CA LEU A 223 1.92 17.52 -1.38
C LEU A 223 2.54 17.72 -2.76
N THR A 224 3.78 18.17 -2.80
CA THR A 224 4.62 18.23 -4.02
C THR A 224 5.94 17.55 -3.75
N SER A 225 6.75 17.35 -4.79
CA SER A 225 8.12 16.87 -4.64
C SER A 225 8.92 17.72 -3.64
N GLU A 226 8.84 19.05 -3.77
CA GLU A 226 9.56 19.99 -2.91
C GLU A 226 9.07 19.93 -1.47
N SER A 227 7.75 19.98 -1.24
CA SER A 227 7.21 20.00 0.13
C SER A 227 7.43 18.67 0.83
N TYR A 228 7.39 17.55 0.09
CA TYR A 228 7.65 16.23 0.67
C TYR A 228 9.13 16.07 1.05
N THR A 229 10.07 16.35 0.15
CA THR A 229 11.50 16.23 0.49
C THR A 229 11.91 17.24 1.56
N ALA A 230 11.36 18.46 1.54
CA ALA A 230 11.57 19.46 2.59
C ALA A 230 11.07 18.96 3.95
N CYS A 231 9.89 18.33 4.01
CA CYS A 231 9.37 17.74 5.24
C CYS A 231 10.30 16.65 5.79
N VAL A 232 10.77 15.74 4.94
CA VAL A 232 11.68 14.66 5.34
C VAL A 232 13.00 15.25 5.86
N ALA A 233 13.57 16.24 5.15
CA ALA A 233 14.79 16.93 5.58
C ALA A 233 14.61 17.67 6.93
N ALA A 234 13.46 18.33 7.13
CA ALA A 234 13.14 19.00 8.39
C ALA A 234 13.00 18.01 9.55
N VAL A 235 12.40 16.83 9.33
CA VAL A 235 12.35 15.76 10.32
C VAL A 235 13.76 15.25 10.66
N ILE A 236 14.60 14.97 9.66
CA ILE A 236 15.99 14.53 9.89
C ILE A 236 16.74 15.56 10.73
N SER A 237 16.62 16.85 10.41
CA SER A 237 17.26 17.93 11.15
C SER A 237 16.73 18.05 12.58
N ALA A 238 15.41 18.00 12.78
CA ALA A 238 14.80 18.17 14.09
C ALA A 238 15.01 16.97 15.04
N LEU A 239 15.30 15.79 14.48
CA LEU A 239 15.64 14.61 15.27
C LEU A 239 17.07 14.62 15.82
N ASP A 240 17.93 15.52 15.34
CA ASP A 240 19.35 15.62 15.72
C ASP A 240 20.05 14.25 15.67
N LEU A 241 19.89 13.57 14.53
CA LEU A 241 20.40 12.21 14.35
C LEU A 241 21.93 12.21 14.37
N PRO A 242 22.56 11.22 15.04
CA PRO A 242 24.01 11.17 15.20
C PRO A 242 24.77 10.94 13.89
N GLU A 243 24.08 10.42 12.88
CA GLU A 243 24.59 10.14 11.55
C GLU A 243 23.44 10.16 10.52
N PRO A 244 23.73 10.35 9.22
CA PRO A 244 22.70 10.32 8.17
C PRO A 244 21.89 9.01 8.17
N PRO A 245 20.55 9.06 8.12
CA PRO A 245 19.71 7.86 8.11
C PRO A 245 19.75 7.14 6.76
N VAL A 246 19.50 5.83 6.78
CA VAL A 246 18.96 5.16 5.58
C VAL A 246 17.46 5.43 5.53
N ILE A 247 16.92 5.86 4.38
CA ILE A 247 15.48 6.10 4.25
C ILE A 247 14.80 4.95 3.49
N VAL A 248 13.69 4.47 4.02
CA VAL A 248 12.89 3.37 3.46
C VAL A 248 11.47 3.86 3.22
N GLY A 249 10.94 3.64 2.02
CA GLY A 249 9.58 4.05 1.67
C GLY A 249 8.96 3.12 0.65
N ALA A 250 7.63 3.02 0.66
CA ALA A 250 6.86 2.27 -0.33
C ALA A 250 5.87 3.14 -1.09
N SER A 251 5.51 2.77 -2.32
CA SER A 251 4.48 3.46 -3.11
C SER A 251 4.86 4.93 -3.34
N MET A 252 3.99 5.87 -2.96
CA MET A 252 4.28 7.30 -2.89
C MET A 252 5.62 7.61 -2.22
N ALA A 253 5.88 7.02 -1.06
CA ALA A 253 7.15 7.20 -0.35
C ALA A 253 8.32 6.51 -1.07
N GLY A 254 8.06 5.47 -1.87
CA GLY A 254 9.07 4.83 -2.72
C GLY A 254 9.61 5.78 -3.79
N ALA A 255 8.78 6.66 -4.34
CA ALA A 255 9.21 7.77 -5.19
C ALA A 255 9.97 8.83 -4.36
N ALA A 256 9.40 9.26 -3.24
CA ALA A 256 9.97 10.32 -2.40
C ALA A 256 11.38 10.00 -1.88
N VAL A 257 11.70 8.74 -1.55
CA VAL A 257 13.07 8.38 -1.14
C VAL A 257 14.07 8.51 -2.29
N ILE A 258 13.66 8.26 -3.53
CA ILE A 258 14.54 8.49 -4.70
C ILE A 258 14.75 10.00 -4.88
N GLU A 259 13.70 10.79 -4.70
CA GLU A 259 13.79 12.25 -4.70
C GLU A 259 14.71 12.80 -3.59
N MET A 260 14.70 12.18 -2.41
CA MET A 260 15.65 12.49 -1.33
C MET A 260 17.09 12.17 -1.74
N ALA A 261 17.32 11.02 -2.37
CA ALA A 261 18.65 10.66 -2.88
C ALA A 261 19.16 11.63 -3.94
N ALA A 262 18.27 12.20 -4.76
CA ALA A 262 18.63 13.18 -5.78
C ALA A 262 18.86 14.59 -5.22
N ARG A 263 17.97 15.07 -4.34
CA ARG A 263 17.94 16.47 -3.89
C ARG A 263 18.71 16.72 -2.59
N HIS A 264 18.89 15.69 -1.77
CA HIS A 264 19.54 15.78 -0.47
C HIS A 264 20.57 14.64 -0.24
N PRO A 265 21.47 14.34 -1.21
CA PRO A 265 22.33 13.15 -1.16
C PRO A 265 23.26 13.11 0.07
N SER A 266 23.70 14.26 0.58
CA SER A 266 24.57 14.36 1.76
C SER A 266 23.83 14.21 3.10
N SER A 267 22.51 14.29 3.09
CA SER A 267 21.68 14.21 4.31
C SER A 267 21.26 12.78 4.65
N ILE A 268 21.60 11.81 3.80
CA ILE A 268 21.15 10.42 3.92
C ILE A 268 22.30 9.44 3.63
N ALA A 269 22.22 8.25 4.22
CA ALA A 269 23.22 7.18 4.02
C ALA A 269 22.91 6.28 2.82
N GLY A 270 21.70 6.36 2.27
CA GLY A 270 21.19 5.47 1.23
C GLY A 270 19.68 5.34 1.30
N VAL A 271 19.10 4.72 0.28
CA VAL A 271 17.63 4.58 0.19
C VAL A 271 17.21 3.18 -0.20
N VAL A 272 16.10 2.73 0.40
CA VAL A 272 15.39 1.51 0.05
C VAL A 272 14.01 1.91 -0.47
N SER A 273 13.87 1.96 -1.78
CA SER A 273 12.62 2.29 -2.46
C SER A 273 11.84 1.01 -2.77
N CYS A 274 10.61 0.93 -2.30
CA CYS A 274 9.69 -0.16 -2.58
C CYS A 274 8.53 0.32 -3.46
N GLN A 275 8.11 -0.50 -4.43
CA GLN A 275 6.92 -0.23 -5.24
C GLN A 275 6.93 1.13 -5.95
N ALA A 276 8.05 1.51 -6.54
CA ALA A 276 8.16 2.69 -7.39
C ALA A 276 8.42 2.28 -8.85
N GLY A 277 7.84 3.01 -9.79
CA GLY A 277 8.13 2.96 -11.22
C GLY A 277 8.61 4.33 -11.71
N PRO A 278 9.04 4.47 -12.98
CA PRO A 278 9.51 5.75 -13.51
C PRO A 278 8.45 6.85 -13.48
N ARG A 279 7.18 6.46 -13.64
CA ARG A 279 5.98 7.29 -13.53
C ARG A 279 4.84 6.44 -12.98
N VAL A 280 3.82 7.07 -12.43
CA VAL A 280 2.59 6.40 -11.98
C VAL A 280 1.38 7.09 -12.59
N ALA A 281 0.42 6.32 -13.09
CA ALA A 281 -0.79 6.83 -13.73
C ALA A 281 -2.04 6.12 -13.21
N ASN A 282 -3.22 6.70 -13.46
CA ASN A 282 -4.52 6.10 -13.18
C ASN A 282 -4.78 5.74 -11.70
N ARG A 283 -4.07 6.39 -10.77
CA ARG A 283 -4.27 6.18 -9.33
C ARG A 283 -5.24 7.17 -8.72
N HIS A 284 -5.37 8.36 -9.29
CA HIS A 284 -6.32 9.38 -8.87
C HIS A 284 -7.72 9.11 -9.45
N ASN A 285 -8.76 9.14 -8.62
CA ASN A 285 -10.14 9.08 -9.09
C ASN A 285 -11.09 9.94 -8.23
N ALA A 286 -12.25 10.29 -8.78
CA ALA A 286 -13.20 11.21 -8.15
C ALA A 286 -13.81 10.67 -6.84
N TRP A 287 -13.84 9.35 -6.62
CA TRP A 287 -14.44 8.74 -5.43
C TRP A 287 -13.54 8.86 -4.19
N GLN A 288 -12.23 9.01 -4.37
CA GLN A 288 -11.26 9.15 -3.27
C GLN A 288 -11.47 10.41 -2.43
N ARG A 289 -12.13 11.44 -2.97
CA ARG A 289 -12.47 12.69 -2.26
C ARG A 289 -13.97 13.04 -2.35
N SER A 290 -14.83 12.13 -2.79
CA SER A 290 -16.26 12.42 -2.95
C SER A 290 -16.99 12.46 -1.60
N PRO A 291 -17.87 13.44 -1.33
CA PRO A 291 -18.74 13.42 -0.15
C PRO A 291 -19.90 12.41 -0.30
N LEU A 292 -20.15 11.91 -1.52
CA LEU A 292 -21.18 10.88 -1.78
C LEU A 292 -20.65 9.47 -1.53
N VAL A 293 -19.32 9.30 -1.41
CA VAL A 293 -18.68 8.01 -1.19
C VAL A 293 -17.97 8.05 0.15
N ASN A 294 -18.29 7.12 1.04
CA ASN A 294 -17.63 7.05 2.33
C ASN A 294 -16.16 6.64 2.16
N GLN A 295 -15.24 7.59 2.27
CA GLN A 295 -13.81 7.35 2.11
C GLN A 295 -13.25 6.34 3.12
N THR A 296 -13.81 6.27 4.33
CA THR A 296 -13.40 5.31 5.36
C THR A 296 -13.72 3.86 5.00
N LEU A 297 -14.53 3.62 3.95
CA LEU A 297 -14.77 2.31 3.35
C LEU A 297 -14.12 2.19 1.98
N PHE A 298 -14.24 3.22 1.13
CA PHE A 298 -13.75 3.15 -0.24
C PHE A 298 -12.23 3.13 -0.35
N VAL A 299 -11.50 3.98 0.39
CA VAL A 299 -10.03 4.00 0.34
C VAL A 299 -9.41 2.66 0.79
N PRO A 300 -9.78 2.09 1.96
CA PRO A 300 -9.22 0.80 2.36
C PRO A 300 -9.61 -0.34 1.41
N GLU A 301 -10.79 -0.28 0.77
CA GLU A 301 -11.17 -1.24 -0.26
C GLU A 301 -10.35 -1.07 -1.55
N TRP A 302 -10.13 0.18 -1.97
CA TRP A 302 -9.31 0.53 -3.13
C TRP A 302 -7.86 0.04 -3.01
N THR A 303 -7.35 -0.05 -1.78
CA THR A 303 -6.00 -0.53 -1.49
C THR A 303 -5.94 -2.02 -1.16
N CYS A 304 -7.04 -2.63 -0.71
CA CYS A 304 -7.07 -4.03 -0.23
C CYS A 304 -6.50 -5.03 -1.24
N GLY A 305 -6.91 -4.91 -2.50
CA GLY A 305 -6.51 -5.80 -3.59
C GLY A 305 -5.04 -5.73 -3.95
N LEU A 306 -4.35 -4.66 -3.56
CA LEU A 306 -2.93 -4.46 -3.87
C LEU A 306 -2.00 -5.34 -3.03
N MET A 307 -2.50 -5.93 -1.96
CA MET A 307 -1.74 -6.85 -1.12
C MET A 307 -1.68 -8.26 -1.71
N SER A 308 -0.62 -9.00 -1.38
CA SER A 308 -0.55 -10.42 -1.70
C SER A 308 -1.71 -11.19 -1.04
N PRO A 309 -2.39 -12.09 -1.77
CA PRO A 309 -3.43 -12.97 -1.22
C PRO A 309 -2.88 -13.92 -0.15
N HIS A 310 -1.57 -14.19 -0.19
CA HIS A 310 -0.86 -15.10 0.70
C HIS A 310 -0.34 -14.40 1.97
N SER A 311 -0.44 -13.08 2.05
CA SER A 311 -0.11 -12.34 3.26
C SER A 311 -1.08 -12.66 4.41
N PRO A 312 -0.61 -12.76 5.67
CA PRO A 312 -1.45 -13.11 6.81
C PRO A 312 -2.69 -12.23 6.90
N LYS A 313 -3.87 -12.83 7.13
CA LYS A 313 -5.14 -12.06 7.16
C LYS A 313 -5.11 -10.96 8.22
N ILE A 314 -4.49 -11.21 9.38
CA ILE A 314 -4.45 -10.21 10.44
C ILE A 314 -3.69 -8.94 10.04
N ASP A 315 -2.64 -9.07 9.24
CA ASP A 315 -1.82 -7.94 8.80
C ASP A 315 -2.49 -7.22 7.62
N ARG A 316 -3.12 -7.96 6.70
CA ARG A 316 -4.00 -7.36 5.67
C ARG A 316 -5.18 -6.60 6.28
N ASP A 317 -5.84 -7.17 7.29
CA ASP A 317 -6.95 -6.54 8.03
C ASP A 317 -6.46 -5.27 8.74
N ARG A 318 -5.21 -5.25 9.26
CA ARG A 318 -4.60 -4.05 9.86
C ARG A 318 -4.30 -2.96 8.85
N VAL A 319 -3.81 -3.30 7.66
CA VAL A 319 -3.63 -2.32 6.56
C VAL A 319 -4.98 -1.71 6.20
N TRP A 320 -6.01 -2.54 5.99
CA TRP A 320 -7.37 -2.08 5.72
C TRP A 320 -7.89 -1.17 6.85
N TRP A 321 -7.73 -1.58 8.11
CA TRP A 321 -8.15 -0.79 9.25
C TRP A 321 -7.40 0.54 9.37
N GLY A 322 -6.08 0.57 9.14
CA GLY A 322 -5.30 1.80 9.15
C GLY A 322 -5.81 2.80 8.12
N TYR A 323 -6.08 2.34 6.90
CA TYR A 323 -6.66 3.15 5.83
C TYR A 323 -8.07 3.67 6.15
N SER A 324 -8.85 2.97 6.98
CA SER A 324 -10.17 3.44 7.42
C SER A 324 -10.11 4.64 8.38
N GLN A 325 -8.92 5.00 8.88
CA GLN A 325 -8.70 6.06 9.87
C GLN A 325 -8.12 7.35 9.26
N GLY A 326 -7.97 7.42 7.93
CA GLY A 326 -7.38 8.57 7.24
C GLY A 326 -8.25 9.84 7.28
N GLY A 327 -7.60 11.01 7.24
CA GLY A 327 -8.27 12.30 7.14
C GLY A 327 -8.97 12.49 5.79
N PHE A 328 -10.07 13.24 5.77
CA PHE A 328 -10.84 13.50 4.55
C PHE A 328 -9.98 14.13 3.45
N GLY A 329 -9.93 13.50 2.29
CA GLY A 329 -9.20 13.98 1.12
C GLY A 329 -7.67 13.88 1.20
N VAL A 330 -7.10 13.40 2.31
CA VAL A 330 -5.64 13.27 2.49
C VAL A 330 -5.06 12.23 1.51
N TYR A 331 -5.65 11.04 1.45
CA TYR A 331 -5.24 9.99 0.48
C TYR A 331 -5.26 10.50 -0.97
N GLU A 332 -6.29 11.26 -1.35
CA GLU A 332 -6.39 11.81 -2.71
C GLU A 332 -5.28 12.82 -3.01
N ARG A 333 -4.94 13.70 -2.06
CA ARG A 333 -3.86 14.69 -2.20
C ARG A 333 -2.48 14.04 -2.31
N ASP A 334 -2.24 13.00 -1.54
CA ASP A 334 -1.03 12.18 -1.63
C ASP A 334 -0.90 11.50 -3.00
N ILE A 335 -2.00 10.94 -3.51
CA ILE A 335 -2.03 10.32 -4.83
C ILE A 335 -1.83 11.34 -5.95
N ARG A 336 -2.25 12.60 -5.77
CA ARG A 336 -1.91 13.68 -6.72
C ARG A 336 -0.43 13.92 -6.80
N TYR A 337 0.29 14.02 -5.67
CA TYR A 337 1.76 14.07 -5.72
C TYR A 337 2.33 12.88 -6.51
N TYR A 338 1.87 11.68 -6.18
CA TYR A 338 2.43 10.46 -6.76
C TYR A 338 2.16 10.32 -8.27
N THR A 339 1.07 10.91 -8.77
CA THR A 339 0.67 10.83 -10.17
C THR A 339 1.12 12.04 -10.99
N ASP A 340 1.05 13.24 -10.40
CA ASP A 340 1.19 14.52 -11.11
C ASP A 340 2.58 15.16 -10.93
N CYS A 341 3.31 14.82 -9.86
CA CYS A 341 4.64 15.40 -9.55
C CYS A 341 5.80 14.42 -9.79
N TRP A 342 5.60 13.14 -9.47
CA TRP A 342 6.67 12.14 -9.62
C TRP A 342 6.90 11.75 -11.08
N ASP A 343 8.12 12.02 -11.55
CA ASP A 343 8.69 11.49 -12.78
C ASP A 343 10.19 11.34 -12.57
N ILE A 344 10.75 10.17 -12.88
CA ILE A 344 12.20 9.93 -12.83
C ILE A 344 12.98 10.94 -13.68
N ASP A 345 12.41 11.41 -14.79
CA ASP A 345 13.07 12.39 -15.67
C ASP A 345 13.34 13.73 -14.95
N ASN A 346 12.59 14.06 -13.89
CA ASN A 346 12.81 15.26 -13.09
C ASN A 346 14.07 15.20 -12.21
N VAL A 347 14.57 13.99 -11.91
CA VAL A 347 15.68 13.79 -10.95
C VAL A 347 16.84 12.95 -11.51
N ARG A 348 16.68 12.34 -12.69
CA ARG A 348 17.66 11.43 -13.30
C ARG A 348 19.06 12.04 -13.37
N GLU A 349 19.19 13.24 -13.92
CA GLU A 349 20.50 13.91 -14.08
C GLU A 349 21.19 14.16 -12.73
N MET A 350 20.42 14.39 -11.66
CA MET A 350 20.98 14.59 -10.31
C MET A 350 21.55 13.27 -9.76
N LEU A 351 20.88 12.15 -10.05
CA LEU A 351 21.28 10.81 -9.60
C LEU A 351 22.52 10.26 -10.34
N GLU A 352 22.84 10.77 -11.53
CA GLU A 352 24.04 10.35 -12.28
C GLU A 352 25.35 10.89 -11.66
N ASN A 353 25.28 12.01 -10.94
CA ASN A 353 26.46 12.71 -10.43
C ASN A 353 26.83 12.29 -9.00
N GLU A 354 25.87 12.34 -8.07
CA GLU A 354 26.12 12.16 -6.64
C GLU A 354 24.99 11.37 -5.95
N ALA A 355 24.74 10.13 -6.39
CA ALA A 355 23.75 9.28 -5.72
C ALA A 355 24.36 8.51 -4.53
N PRO A 356 23.73 8.54 -3.34
CA PRO A 356 24.01 7.56 -2.30
C PRO A 356 23.57 6.16 -2.76
N PRO A 357 23.90 5.07 -2.05
CA PRO A 357 23.43 3.73 -2.41
C PRO A 357 21.91 3.63 -2.52
N ILE A 358 21.41 3.08 -3.63
CA ILE A 358 19.97 2.95 -3.94
C ILE A 358 19.62 1.47 -4.10
N VAL A 359 18.66 0.99 -3.31
CA VAL A 359 18.06 -0.34 -3.48
C VAL A 359 16.60 -0.17 -3.88
N LEU A 360 16.21 -0.80 -4.99
CA LEU A 360 14.85 -0.81 -5.51
C LEU A 360 14.24 -2.20 -5.34
N MET A 361 13.05 -2.28 -4.76
CA MET A 361 12.34 -3.54 -4.55
C MET A 361 10.90 -3.46 -5.03
N SER A 362 10.38 -4.56 -5.55
CA SER A 362 8.98 -4.65 -5.96
C SER A 362 8.34 -5.97 -5.58
N GLY A 363 7.07 -5.90 -5.22
CA GLY A 363 6.25 -7.06 -4.87
C GLY A 363 5.63 -7.64 -6.13
N ALA A 364 5.61 -8.96 -6.26
CA ALA A 364 5.03 -9.59 -7.45
C ALA A 364 3.52 -9.34 -7.58
N TYR A 365 2.80 -9.23 -6.45
CA TYR A 365 1.34 -9.06 -6.44
C TYR A 365 0.89 -7.59 -6.59
N ASP A 366 1.82 -6.65 -6.70
CA ASP A 366 1.47 -5.25 -6.93
C ASP A 366 1.04 -5.02 -8.38
N TYR A 367 -0.27 -4.83 -8.62
CA TYR A 367 -0.79 -4.42 -9.93
C TYR A 367 -0.93 -2.90 -10.08
N SER A 368 -0.68 -2.12 -9.02
CA SER A 368 -0.63 -0.66 -9.11
C SER A 368 0.71 -0.22 -9.70
N VAL A 369 1.81 -0.83 -9.26
CA VAL A 369 3.14 -0.64 -9.80
C VAL A 369 3.74 -2.01 -10.12
N PRO A 370 3.47 -2.54 -11.33
CA PRO A 370 3.95 -3.86 -11.70
C PRO A 370 5.48 -3.96 -11.59
N SER A 371 6.01 -5.12 -11.25
CA SER A 371 7.46 -5.33 -11.09
C SER A 371 8.29 -5.01 -12.35
N ALA A 372 7.65 -4.98 -13.52
CA ALA A 372 8.27 -4.49 -14.76
C ALA A 372 8.59 -2.98 -14.69
N ALA A 373 7.72 -2.16 -14.12
CA ALA A 373 7.92 -0.72 -13.95
C ALA A 373 9.07 -0.41 -12.98
N THR A 374 9.20 -1.15 -11.86
CA THR A 374 10.37 -0.98 -10.97
C THR A 374 11.68 -1.43 -11.60
N ARG A 375 11.65 -2.48 -12.43
CA ARG A 375 12.83 -2.87 -13.24
C ARG A 375 13.22 -1.80 -14.25
N GLU A 376 12.22 -1.20 -14.90
CA GLU A 376 12.43 -0.09 -15.82
C GLU A 376 13.06 1.11 -15.10
N LEU A 377 12.55 1.47 -13.91
CA LEU A 377 13.15 2.50 -13.07
C LEU A 377 14.60 2.17 -12.68
N ALA A 378 14.88 0.93 -12.29
CA ALA A 378 16.23 0.50 -11.94
C ALA A 378 17.22 0.62 -13.12
N ALA A 379 16.79 0.30 -14.33
CA ALA A 379 17.61 0.45 -15.53
C ALA A 379 17.95 1.92 -15.86
N GLN A 380 17.21 2.87 -15.26
CA GLN A 380 17.38 4.31 -15.46
C GLN A 380 18.26 4.97 -14.39
N ILE A 381 18.64 4.24 -13.35
CA ILE A 381 19.48 4.71 -12.24
C ILE A 381 20.71 3.80 -12.16
N PRO A 382 21.86 4.18 -12.74
CA PRO A 382 23.02 3.29 -12.86
C PRO A 382 23.54 2.68 -11.54
N SER A 383 23.40 3.41 -10.43
CA SER A 383 23.83 2.98 -9.09
C SER A 383 22.81 2.09 -8.38
N ALA A 384 21.61 1.90 -8.94
CA ALA A 384 20.53 1.20 -8.25
C ALA A 384 20.67 -0.32 -8.34
N ILE A 385 20.45 -0.99 -7.20
CA ILE A 385 20.35 -2.44 -7.11
C ILE A 385 18.86 -2.82 -7.07
N TYR A 386 18.41 -3.62 -8.04
CA TYR A 386 17.05 -4.12 -8.06
C TYR A 386 16.93 -5.51 -7.43
N ARG A 387 15.91 -5.71 -6.56
CA ARG A 387 15.56 -7.03 -6.01
C ARG A 387 14.04 -7.26 -5.97
N PRO A 388 13.52 -8.34 -6.58
CA PRO A 388 12.10 -8.70 -6.46
C PRO A 388 11.76 -9.31 -5.09
N MET A 389 10.50 -9.17 -4.70
CA MET A 389 9.86 -9.76 -3.52
C MET A 389 8.67 -10.63 -3.99
N PRO A 390 8.90 -11.89 -4.42
CA PRO A 390 7.88 -12.72 -5.06
C PRO A 390 6.67 -13.05 -4.17
N GLU A 391 6.82 -12.92 -2.86
CA GLU A 391 5.79 -13.24 -1.86
C GLU A 391 4.82 -12.08 -1.60
N LEU A 392 5.23 -10.86 -1.93
CA LEU A 392 4.62 -9.62 -1.43
C LEU A 392 3.87 -8.84 -2.52
N GLY A 393 2.92 -8.02 -2.08
CA GLY A 393 2.21 -7.02 -2.88
C GLY A 393 2.69 -5.60 -2.58
N HIS A 394 1.79 -4.62 -2.72
CA HIS A 394 2.09 -3.18 -2.70
C HIS A 394 2.48 -2.62 -1.32
N PHE A 395 2.12 -3.29 -0.22
CA PHE A 395 2.42 -2.80 1.14
C PHE A 395 3.37 -3.75 1.87
N PRO A 396 4.54 -4.09 1.29
CA PRO A 396 5.35 -5.23 1.74
C PRO A 396 5.67 -5.19 3.23
N HIS A 397 5.99 -3.99 3.75
CA HIS A 397 6.31 -3.73 5.16
C HIS A 397 5.15 -3.94 6.13
N ALA A 398 3.91 -3.75 5.68
CA ALA A 398 2.72 -3.77 6.52
C ALA A 398 1.87 -5.05 6.31
N GLU A 399 1.83 -5.59 5.09
CA GLU A 399 1.01 -6.76 4.76
C GLU A 399 1.63 -8.08 5.24
N ASN A 400 2.96 -8.17 5.29
CA ASN A 400 3.68 -9.34 5.82
C ASN A 400 5.06 -8.93 6.37
N PRO A 401 5.09 -8.32 7.57
CA PRO A 401 6.31 -7.79 8.16
C PRO A 401 7.46 -8.81 8.33
N PRO A 402 7.22 -10.08 8.74
CA PRO A 402 8.30 -11.07 8.85
C PRO A 402 9.00 -11.41 7.54
N VAL A 403 8.27 -11.44 6.42
CA VAL A 403 8.88 -11.67 5.10
C VAL A 403 9.61 -10.41 4.64
N PHE A 404 8.99 -9.24 4.76
CA PHE A 404 9.65 -7.98 4.38
C PHE A 404 10.90 -7.69 5.21
N ALA A 405 10.92 -8.03 6.50
CA ALA A 405 12.09 -7.83 7.35
C ALA A 405 13.35 -8.54 6.81
N GLN A 406 13.19 -9.70 6.17
CA GLN A 406 14.32 -10.43 5.54
C GLN A 406 14.84 -9.69 4.30
N HIS A 407 13.95 -9.12 3.48
CA HIS A 407 14.33 -8.29 2.35
C HIS A 407 14.98 -6.99 2.78
N LEU A 408 14.43 -6.33 3.81
CA LEU A 408 14.97 -5.09 4.36
C LEU A 408 16.35 -5.32 4.98
N ALA A 409 16.56 -6.38 5.76
CA ALA A 409 17.86 -6.68 6.36
C ALA A 409 18.95 -6.85 5.29
N TRP A 410 18.64 -7.53 4.18
CA TRP A 410 19.55 -7.61 3.04
C TRP A 410 19.78 -6.26 2.36
N ALA A 411 18.73 -5.45 2.17
CA ALA A 411 18.84 -4.15 1.53
C ALA A 411 19.73 -3.19 2.35
N LEU A 412 19.57 -3.20 3.69
CA LEU A 412 20.42 -2.43 4.60
C LEU A 412 21.88 -2.90 4.54
N ALA A 413 22.12 -4.21 4.48
CA ALA A 413 23.48 -4.74 4.32
C ALA A 413 24.11 -4.37 2.96
N ALA A 414 23.31 -4.33 1.88
CA ALA A 414 23.79 -3.89 0.56
C ALA A 414 24.15 -2.39 0.56
N ILE A 415 23.36 -1.55 1.24
CA ILE A 415 23.66 -0.13 1.42
C ILE A 415 24.97 0.06 2.22
N ASP A 416 25.15 -0.67 3.31
CA ASP A 416 26.38 -0.58 4.11
C ASP A 416 27.61 -1.01 3.30
N ALA A 417 27.50 -2.10 2.52
CA ALA A 417 28.59 -2.58 1.68
C ALA A 417 29.00 -1.58 0.60
N ALA A 418 28.03 -0.87 0.00
CA ALA A 418 28.29 0.17 -0.98
C ALA A 418 28.87 1.46 -0.36
N ALA A 419 28.66 1.69 0.93
CA ALA A 419 29.17 2.85 1.65
C ALA A 419 30.64 2.71 2.09
N VAL A 420 31.23 1.51 2.03
CA VAL A 420 32.66 1.30 2.29
C VAL A 420 33.44 1.61 1.00
N PRO A 421 34.25 2.69 0.95
CA PRO A 421 35.10 2.95 -0.20
C PRO A 421 36.03 1.76 -0.38
N GLY A 422 36.18 1.27 -1.62
CA GLY A 422 37.09 0.19 -1.93
C GLY A 422 38.46 0.46 -1.31
N THR A 423 38.91 -0.43 -0.42
CA THR A 423 40.34 -0.55 -0.13
C THR A 423 40.99 -0.92 -1.45
N GLU A 424 41.63 0.05 -2.10
CA GLU A 424 42.58 -0.21 -3.17
C GLU A 424 43.63 -1.18 -2.63
N ASP A 425 43.66 -2.40 -3.17
CA ASP A 425 44.78 -3.34 -3.09
C ASP A 425 45.69 -3.16 -4.31
#